data_AF-A0AA47PB00-F1
#
_entry.id   AF-A0AA47PB00-F1
#
_cell.length_a   1.000
_cell.length_b   1.000
_cell.length_c   1.000
_cell.angle_alpha   90.00
_cell.angle_beta   90.00
_cell.angle_gamma   90.00
#
_symmetry.space_group_name_H-M   'P 1'
#
loop_
_entity.id
_entity.type
_entity.pdbx_description
1 polymer ?
#
loop_
_entity_poly.entity_id
_entity_poly.type
_entity_poly.pdbx_seq_one_letter_code
_entity_poly.pdbx_strand_id
1 'polypeptide(L)'
;MPGGSLKKTCPNCGQKIYNGCKVCNLCKAPQPQKVRQKKKLEKFQNKASDWCASVTKNNLKSHIIDDDTAILLEKLHTLGLKPLLLIAKQKSTSVMMPQKVQLSTGAKTCLQNIEEIFALMLEGEIVQHVLYYMTPFTVSHKSDYTPRILANISLYLFTGQL
;
A
#
# COMPACT_ATOMS: atom_id res chain seq x y z
N MET A 1 -21.49 17.60 7.69
CA MET A 1 -20.04 17.65 7.99
C MET A 1 -19.57 19.09 7.83
N PRO A 2 -18.78 19.68 8.74
CA PRO A 2 -18.28 21.03 8.54
C PRO A 2 -17.27 21.02 7.38
N GLY A 3 -17.58 21.72 6.30
CA GLY A 3 -16.75 21.81 5.11
C GLY A 3 -15.42 22.49 5.41
N GLY A 4 -14.30 21.80 5.17
CA GLY A 4 -12.98 22.42 5.31
C GLY A 4 -12.79 23.56 4.29
N SER A 5 -12.15 24.66 4.71
CA SER A 5 -11.81 25.77 3.81
C SER A 5 -10.99 25.27 2.62
N LEU A 6 -11.33 25.72 1.40
CA LEU A 6 -10.62 25.40 0.16
C LEU A 6 -9.20 25.99 0.08
N LYS A 7 -8.86 26.93 0.98
CA LYS A 7 -7.59 27.66 1.01
C LYS A 7 -6.82 27.41 2.30
N LYS A 8 -5.50 27.27 2.19
CA LYS A 8 -4.51 27.18 3.27
C LYS A 8 -3.58 28.39 3.25
N THR A 9 -2.97 28.68 4.40
CA THR A 9 -1.89 29.67 4.49
C THR A 9 -0.57 29.02 4.06
N CYS A 10 0.20 29.69 3.19
CA CYS A 10 1.55 29.27 2.83
C CYS A 10 2.46 29.36 4.07
N PRO A 11 3.15 28.28 4.45
CA PRO A 11 4.00 28.27 5.64
C PRO A 11 5.26 29.13 5.50
N ASN A 12 5.67 29.46 4.26
CA ASN A 12 6.89 30.23 4.00
C ASN A 12 6.66 31.74 3.95
N CYS A 13 5.54 32.18 3.36
CA CYS A 13 5.29 33.62 3.13
C CYS A 13 3.93 34.13 3.64
N GLY A 14 3.13 33.29 4.31
CA GLY A 14 1.84 33.71 4.87
C GLY A 14 0.69 33.88 3.88
N GLN A 15 0.93 33.82 2.57
CA GLN A 15 -0.12 34.01 1.56
C GLN A 15 -1.19 32.91 1.56
N LYS A 16 -2.46 33.26 1.35
CA LYS A 16 -3.55 32.29 1.15
C LYS A 16 -3.47 31.65 -0.24
N ILE A 17 -3.37 30.32 -0.29
CA ILE A 17 -3.31 29.51 -1.53
C ILE A 17 -4.33 28.36 -1.46
N TYR A 18 -4.69 27.76 -2.59
CA TYR A 18 -5.59 26.59 -2.57
C TYR A 18 -4.92 25.38 -1.90
N ASN A 19 -5.72 24.54 -1.24
CA ASN A 19 -5.22 23.35 -0.54
C ASN A 19 -4.44 22.41 -1.45
N GLY A 20 -4.85 22.29 -2.71
CA GLY A 20 -4.21 21.46 -3.73
C GLY A 20 -2.93 22.06 -4.35
N CYS A 21 -2.62 23.34 -4.10
CA CYS A 21 -1.41 23.96 -4.66
C CYS A 21 -0.16 23.25 -4.13
N LYS A 22 0.69 22.80 -5.06
CA LYS A 22 1.96 22.13 -4.78
C LYS A 22 3.15 23.07 -4.63
N VAL A 23 3.02 24.25 -5.19
CA VAL A 23 4.00 25.34 -5.12
C VAL A 23 3.23 26.61 -4.78
N CYS A 24 3.80 27.50 -3.98
CA CYS A 24 3.19 28.80 -3.71
C CYS A 24 3.28 29.68 -4.96
N ASN A 25 2.16 30.27 -5.40
CA ASN A 25 2.17 31.16 -6.56
C ASN A 25 3.02 32.42 -6.36
N LEU A 26 3.14 32.88 -5.10
CA LEU A 26 3.89 34.09 -4.73
C LEU A 26 5.37 33.78 -4.47
N CYS A 27 5.71 33.07 -3.40
CA CYS A 27 7.11 32.85 -3.00
C CYS A 27 7.80 31.68 -3.71
N LYS A 28 7.08 30.98 -4.61
CA LYS A 28 7.56 29.80 -5.35
C LYS A 28 8.08 28.64 -4.47
N ALA A 29 7.95 28.73 -3.15
CA ALA A 29 8.36 27.66 -2.26
C ALA A 29 7.44 26.43 -2.44
N PRO A 30 8.02 25.23 -2.48
CA PRO A 30 7.26 23.99 -2.55
C PRO A 30 6.39 23.84 -1.30
N GLN A 31 5.14 23.41 -1.50
CA GLN A 31 4.19 23.18 -0.43
C GLN A 31 4.35 21.77 0.11
N PRO A 32 4.27 21.58 1.44
CA PRO A 32 4.41 20.27 2.05
C PRO A 32 3.30 19.31 1.60
N GLN A 33 3.61 18.45 0.63
CA GLN A 33 2.64 17.58 -0.05
C GLN A 33 2.10 16.44 0.80
N LYS A 34 2.85 16.03 1.84
CA LYS A 34 2.50 14.87 2.68
C LYS A 34 2.54 15.15 4.18
N VAL A 35 2.77 16.39 4.60
CA VAL A 35 2.90 16.73 6.04
C VAL A 35 1.63 16.42 6.82
N ARG A 36 0.44 16.62 6.23
CA ARG A 36 -0.81 16.25 6.90
C ARG A 36 -0.92 14.74 7.11
N GLN A 37 -0.58 13.94 6.11
CA GLN A 37 -0.58 12.48 6.23
C GLN A 37 0.44 12.03 7.27
N LYS A 38 1.66 12.55 7.20
CA LYS A 38 2.73 12.26 8.17
C LYS A 38 2.31 12.59 9.60
N LYS A 39 1.78 13.80 9.83
CA LYS A 39 1.26 14.21 11.15
C LYS A 39 0.10 13.34 11.63
N LYS A 40 -0.77 12.86 10.74
CA LYS A 40 -1.84 11.91 11.11
C LYS A 40 -1.27 10.56 11.52
N LEU A 41 -0.27 10.07 10.78
CA LEU A 41 0.41 8.82 11.08
C LEU A 41 1.19 8.88 12.39
N GLU A 42 1.96 9.95 12.62
CA GLU A 42 2.68 10.22 13.87
C GLU A 42 1.71 10.27 15.07
N LYS A 43 0.58 10.97 14.92
CA LYS A 43 -0.47 11.00 15.96
C LYS A 43 -1.05 9.62 16.26
N PHE A 44 -1.18 8.77 15.25
CA PHE A 44 -1.65 7.39 15.43
C PHE A 44 -0.58 6.54 16.13
N GLN A 45 0.68 6.62 15.70
CA GLN A 45 1.80 5.90 16.30
C GLN A 45 1.91 6.20 17.81
N ASN A 46 1.78 7.47 18.19
CA ASN A 46 1.80 7.88 19.60
C ASN A 46 0.63 7.33 20.43
N LYS A 47 -0.43 6.82 19.79
CA LYS A 47 -1.62 6.26 20.44
C LYS A 47 -1.83 4.78 20.08
N ALA A 48 -0.87 4.13 19.43
CA ALA A 48 -1.06 2.82 18.83
C ALA A 48 -1.33 1.75 19.89
N SER A 49 -0.62 1.81 21.03
CA SER A 49 -0.83 0.91 22.18
C SER A 49 -2.24 1.03 22.74
N ASP A 50 -2.69 2.25 23.03
CA ASP A 50 -3.99 2.52 23.64
C ASP A 50 -5.13 2.13 22.69
N TRP A 51 -4.95 2.42 21.40
CA TRP A 51 -5.89 2.02 20.37
C TRP A 51 -5.98 0.49 20.25
N CYS A 52 -4.84 -0.22 20.24
CA CYS A 52 -4.81 -1.68 20.19
C CYS A 52 -5.51 -2.30 21.42
N ALA A 53 -5.25 -1.75 22.61
CA ALA A 53 -5.91 -2.16 23.84
C ALA A 53 -7.43 -1.93 23.78
N SER A 54 -7.86 -0.77 23.27
CA SER A 54 -9.29 -0.45 23.10
C SER A 54 -9.98 -1.38 22.11
N VAL A 55 -9.38 -1.60 20.93
CA VAL A 55 -9.91 -2.50 19.89
C VAL A 55 -10.01 -3.92 20.40
N THR A 56 -9.00 -4.39 21.14
CA THR A 56 -9.01 -5.74 21.72
C THR A 56 -10.06 -5.86 22.82
N LYS A 57 -10.14 -4.89 23.73
CA LYS A 57 -11.16 -4.85 24.80
C LYS A 57 -12.59 -4.88 24.25
N ASN A 58 -12.83 -4.17 23.16
CA ASN A 58 -14.15 -4.04 22.57
C ASN A 58 -14.42 -5.09 21.48
N ASN A 59 -13.53 -6.06 21.27
CA ASN A 59 -13.64 -7.09 20.22
C ASN A 59 -13.86 -6.54 18.80
N LEU A 60 -13.29 -5.38 18.48
CA LEU A 60 -13.52 -4.67 17.21
C LEU A 60 -12.60 -5.14 16.07
N LYS A 61 -11.79 -6.19 16.28
CA LYS A 61 -10.79 -6.64 15.29
C LYS A 61 -11.44 -7.09 13.98
N SER A 62 -12.53 -7.85 14.04
CA SER A 62 -13.27 -8.29 12.85
C SER A 62 -13.90 -7.11 12.11
N HIS A 63 -14.53 -6.17 12.81
CA HIS A 63 -15.11 -4.98 12.19
C HIS A 63 -14.05 -4.18 11.38
N ILE A 64 -12.84 -4.06 11.91
CA ILE A 64 -11.76 -3.34 11.21
C ILE A 64 -11.26 -4.14 10.00
N ILE A 65 -10.96 -5.42 10.20
CA ILE A 65 -10.30 -6.26 9.19
C ILE A 65 -11.27 -6.67 8.09
N ASP A 66 -12.50 -7.03 8.44
CA ASP A 66 -13.47 -7.61 7.52
C ASP A 66 -14.38 -6.52 6.95
N ASP A 67 -15.02 -5.68 7.79
CA ASP A 67 -16.02 -4.71 7.31
C ASP A 67 -15.39 -3.43 6.73
N ASP A 68 -14.64 -2.67 7.55
CA ASP A 68 -14.08 -1.37 7.15
C ASP A 68 -13.12 -1.50 5.96
N THR A 69 -12.33 -2.57 5.96
CA THR A 69 -11.35 -2.85 4.91
C THR A 69 -12.03 -3.29 3.62
N ALA A 70 -13.06 -4.15 3.67
CA ALA A 70 -13.83 -4.50 2.47
C ALA A 70 -14.47 -3.26 1.82
N ILE A 71 -15.05 -2.38 2.64
CA ILE A 71 -15.63 -1.11 2.14
C ILE A 71 -14.56 -0.21 1.52
N LEU A 72 -13.35 -0.16 2.09
CA LEU A 72 -12.25 0.61 1.53
C LEU A 72 -11.81 0.06 0.17
N LEU A 73 -11.69 -1.26 0.02
CA LEU A 73 -11.34 -1.90 -1.25
C LEU A 73 -12.38 -1.59 -2.32
N GLU A 74 -13.67 -1.62 -1.99
CA GLU A 74 -14.74 -1.21 -2.92
C GLU A 74 -14.65 0.26 -3.33
N LYS A 75 -14.37 1.17 -2.37
CA LYS A 75 -14.16 2.60 -2.68
C LYS A 75 -12.97 2.81 -3.62
N LEU A 76 -11.87 2.09 -3.45
CA LEU A 76 -10.73 2.19 -4.34
C LEU A 76 -11.07 1.60 -5.72
N HIS A 77 -11.78 0.49 -5.77
CA HIS A 77 -12.20 -0.16 -7.01
C HIS A 77 -13.15 0.72 -7.84
N THR A 78 -14.14 1.36 -7.19
CA THR A 78 -15.05 2.31 -7.84
C THR A 78 -14.36 3.55 -8.41
N LEU A 79 -13.18 3.91 -7.91
CA LEU A 79 -12.32 4.95 -8.49
C LEU A 79 -11.51 4.46 -9.71
N GLY A 80 -11.72 3.22 -10.15
CA GLY A 80 -11.02 2.59 -11.28
C GLY A 80 -9.67 1.97 -10.91
N LEU A 81 -9.35 1.87 -9.61
CA LEU A 81 -8.15 1.17 -9.15
C LEU A 81 -8.40 -0.34 -9.05
N LYS A 82 -7.33 -1.13 -8.99
CA LYS A 82 -7.40 -2.60 -8.80
C LYS A 82 -6.71 -2.97 -7.49
N PRO A 83 -7.35 -2.73 -6.33
CA PRO A 83 -6.73 -2.95 -5.05
C PRO A 83 -6.70 -4.44 -4.70
N LEU A 84 -5.62 -4.86 -4.05
CA LEU A 84 -5.40 -6.21 -3.50
C LEU A 84 -4.80 -6.02 -2.10
N LEU A 85 -5.30 -6.76 -1.12
CA LEU A 85 -4.76 -6.74 0.23
C LEU A 85 -4.38 -8.15 0.69
N LEU A 86 -3.15 -8.29 1.19
CA LEU A 86 -2.63 -9.52 1.79
C LEU A 86 -2.52 -9.31 3.30
N ILE A 87 -3.13 -10.20 4.08
CA ILE A 87 -3.16 -10.11 5.54
C ILE A 87 -2.62 -11.39 6.16
N ALA A 88 -1.62 -11.24 7.03
CA ALA A 88 -1.12 -12.30 7.89
C ALA A 88 -1.85 -12.31 9.23
N LYS A 89 -2.40 -13.46 9.60
CA LYS A 89 -2.90 -13.80 10.93
C LYS A 89 -1.92 -14.81 11.54
N GLN A 90 -1.98 -15.00 12.86
CA GLN A 90 -1.01 -15.82 13.62
C GLN A 90 -0.72 -17.22 13.04
N LYS A 91 -1.66 -17.81 12.29
CA LYS A 91 -1.52 -19.16 11.71
C LYS A 91 -2.03 -19.26 10.26
N SER A 92 -2.31 -18.13 9.61
CA SER A 92 -2.87 -18.14 8.27
C SER A 92 -2.63 -16.83 7.55
N THR A 93 -2.47 -16.91 6.24
CA THR A 93 -2.57 -15.76 5.36
C THR A 93 -3.99 -15.67 4.79
N SER A 94 -4.34 -14.49 4.28
CA SER A 94 -5.61 -14.29 3.59
C SER A 94 -5.45 -13.18 2.55
N VAL A 95 -6.09 -13.39 1.40
CA VAL A 95 -6.19 -12.40 0.32
C VAL A 95 -7.59 -11.77 0.33
N MET A 96 -7.64 -10.44 0.33
CA MET A 96 -8.88 -9.68 0.23
C MET A 96 -8.93 -8.84 -1.06
N MET A 97 -10.08 -8.91 -1.72
CA MET A 97 -10.38 -8.26 -2.99
C MET A 97 -11.77 -7.59 -2.92
N PRO A 98 -12.05 -6.60 -3.78
CA PRO A 98 -13.42 -6.11 -3.94
C PRO A 98 -14.34 -7.28 -4.36
N GLN A 99 -15.51 -7.37 -3.74
CA GLN A 99 -16.46 -8.48 -3.88
C GLN A 99 -16.98 -8.66 -5.30
N LYS A 100 -17.09 -7.57 -6.06
CA LYS A 100 -17.64 -7.58 -7.42
C LYS A 100 -16.63 -7.98 -8.50
N VAL A 101 -15.38 -8.28 -8.13
CA VAL A 101 -14.35 -8.66 -9.10
C VAL A 101 -14.55 -10.11 -9.53
N GLN A 102 -14.92 -10.29 -10.80
CA GLN A 102 -14.95 -11.61 -11.43
C GLN A 102 -13.55 -11.97 -11.94
N LEU A 103 -13.00 -13.06 -11.43
CA LEU A 103 -11.67 -13.53 -11.79
C LEU A 103 -11.77 -14.70 -12.76
N SER A 104 -10.95 -14.67 -13.80
CA SER A 104 -10.72 -15.83 -14.65
C SER A 104 -10.02 -16.94 -13.86
N THR A 105 -10.08 -18.17 -14.36
CA THR A 105 -9.39 -19.32 -13.75
C THR A 105 -7.90 -19.05 -13.56
N GLY A 106 -7.22 -18.52 -14.59
CA GLY A 106 -5.79 -18.17 -14.49
C GLY A 106 -5.50 -17.10 -13.43
N ALA A 107 -6.37 -16.10 -13.29
CA ALA A 107 -6.21 -15.07 -12.26
C ALA A 107 -6.39 -15.63 -10.84
N LYS A 108 -7.32 -16.59 -10.65
CA LYS A 108 -7.47 -17.29 -9.37
C LYS A 108 -6.20 -18.07 -9.00
N THR A 109 -5.63 -18.81 -9.95
CA THR A 109 -4.35 -19.52 -9.75
C THR A 109 -3.21 -18.56 -9.41
N CYS A 110 -3.11 -17.42 -10.10
CA CYS A 110 -2.09 -16.41 -9.77
C CYS A 110 -2.27 -15.85 -8.35
N LEU A 111 -3.51 -15.60 -7.89
CA LEU A 111 -3.75 -15.12 -6.53
C LEU A 111 -3.35 -16.15 -5.47
N GLN A 112 -3.62 -17.43 -5.71
CA GLN A 112 -3.18 -18.51 -4.83
C GLN A 112 -1.65 -18.54 -4.73
N ASN A 113 -0.95 -18.47 -5.86
CA ASN A 113 0.52 -18.41 -5.86
C ASN A 113 1.05 -17.18 -5.10
N ILE A 114 0.39 -16.02 -5.20
CA ILE A 114 0.77 -14.82 -4.45
C ILE A 114 0.57 -15.03 -2.95
N GLU A 115 -0.53 -15.66 -2.54
CA GLU A 115 -0.82 -15.98 -1.14
C GLU A 115 0.22 -16.95 -0.55
N GLU A 116 0.62 -17.96 -1.31
CA GLU A 116 1.66 -18.92 -0.93
C GLU A 116 3.03 -18.24 -0.80
N ILE A 117 3.42 -17.40 -1.79
CA ILE A 117 4.66 -16.61 -1.70
C ILE A 117 4.63 -15.70 -0.48
N PHE A 118 3.50 -15.06 -0.20
CA PHE A 118 3.34 -14.21 0.97
C PHE A 118 3.46 -15.00 2.28
N ALA A 119 2.92 -16.22 2.35
CA ALA A 119 3.11 -17.11 3.51
C ALA A 119 4.60 -17.45 3.72
N LEU A 120 5.31 -17.82 2.64
CA LEU A 120 6.75 -18.10 2.70
C LEU A 120 7.56 -16.89 3.20
N MET A 121 7.20 -15.66 2.78
CA MET A 121 7.84 -14.43 3.23
C MET A 121 7.68 -14.17 4.74
N LEU A 122 6.67 -14.73 5.38
CA LEU A 122 6.39 -14.54 6.81
C LEU A 122 7.04 -15.61 7.69
N GLU A 123 7.24 -16.81 7.16
CA GLU A 123 7.91 -17.92 7.86
C GLU A 123 9.44 -17.79 7.82
N GLY A 124 9.98 -17.14 6.78
CA GLY A 124 11.39 -16.81 6.71
C GLY A 124 11.71 -15.54 7.49
N GLU A 125 12.55 -15.63 8.53
CA GLU A 125 13.66 -14.66 8.59
C GLU A 125 14.25 -14.63 7.18
N ILE A 126 14.35 -13.46 6.55
CA ILE A 126 14.88 -13.33 5.19
C ILE A 126 16.32 -13.88 5.20
N VAL A 127 16.48 -15.17 4.95
CA VAL A 127 17.77 -15.77 4.66
C VAL A 127 18.23 -15.04 3.40
N GLN A 128 19.43 -14.46 3.46
CA GLN A 128 20.09 -13.62 2.46
C GLN A 128 20.22 -14.23 1.04
N HIS A 129 19.55 -15.34 0.74
CA HIS A 129 19.66 -16.09 -0.50
C HIS A 129 18.79 -15.60 -1.67
N VAL A 130 17.82 -14.68 -1.46
CA VAL A 130 17.06 -14.12 -2.59
C VAL A 130 17.86 -13.06 -3.38
N LEU A 131 19.05 -12.66 -2.90
CA LEU A 131 19.95 -11.77 -3.63
C LEU A 131 20.69 -12.44 -4.81
N TYR A 132 20.59 -13.76 -4.98
CA TYR A 132 21.34 -14.47 -6.04
C TYR A 132 20.56 -14.77 -7.33
N TYR A 133 19.24 -14.53 -7.37
CA TYR A 133 18.46 -14.74 -8.61
C TYR A 133 18.19 -13.45 -9.41
N MET A 134 18.82 -12.33 -9.04
CA MET A 134 18.73 -11.06 -9.77
C MET A 134 20.10 -10.51 -10.21
N THR A 135 21.04 -11.38 -10.57
CA THR A 135 22.21 -10.96 -11.35
C THR A 135 21.83 -10.87 -12.84
N PRO A 136 22.36 -9.89 -13.59
CA PRO A 136 21.99 -9.70 -14.99
C PRO A 136 22.55 -10.85 -15.82
N PHE A 137 21.68 -11.67 -16.39
CA PHE A 137 22.07 -12.53 -17.50
C PHE A 137 22.52 -11.63 -18.65
N THR A 138 23.82 -11.59 -18.89
CA THR A 138 24.40 -11.09 -20.13
C THR A 138 24.06 -12.11 -21.21
N VAL A 139 23.01 -11.85 -21.99
CA VAL A 139 22.75 -12.62 -23.21
C VAL A 139 23.44 -11.88 -24.35
N SER A 140 24.64 -12.36 -24.68
CA SER A 140 25.22 -12.20 -26.00
C SER A 140 24.30 -12.89 -27.02
N HIS A 141 24.06 -12.18 -28.12
CA HIS A 141 23.23 -12.54 -29.25
C HIS A 141 23.44 -14.00 -29.71
N LYS A 142 22.38 -14.81 -29.74
CA LYS A 142 21.99 -15.66 -30.89
C LYS A 142 20.66 -16.36 -30.68
N SER A 143 19.74 -16.01 -31.58
CA SER A 143 18.67 -16.79 -32.21
C SER A 143 17.69 -17.60 -31.35
N ASP A 144 16.42 -17.28 -31.63
CA ASP A 144 15.30 -18.21 -31.79
C ASP A 144 14.21 -18.26 -30.69
N TYR A 145 13.03 -17.81 -31.15
CA TYR A 145 11.66 -18.06 -30.70
C TYR A 145 11.03 -17.29 -29.52
N THR A 146 10.23 -16.29 -29.92
CA THR A 146 8.93 -15.79 -29.39
C THR A 146 8.84 -15.20 -27.97
N PRO A 147 8.48 -13.91 -27.82
CA PRO A 147 8.18 -13.31 -26.51
C PRO A 147 6.67 -13.30 -26.21
N ARG A 148 6.26 -13.97 -25.13
CA ARG A 148 5.04 -13.62 -24.39
C ARG A 148 5.42 -12.73 -23.22
N ILE A 149 4.89 -11.51 -23.29
CA ILE A 149 5.11 -10.36 -22.41
C ILE A 149 4.69 -10.72 -20.98
N LEU A 150 5.64 -10.89 -20.07
CA LEU A 150 5.43 -10.77 -18.62
C LEU A 150 5.91 -9.38 -18.21
N ALA A 151 4.96 -8.49 -18.01
CA ALA A 151 5.19 -7.12 -17.59
C ALA A 151 5.53 -7.06 -16.08
N ASN A 152 6.61 -6.33 -15.80
CA ASN A 152 7.19 -6.02 -14.51
C ASN A 152 6.18 -5.61 -13.42
N ILE A 153 6.27 -6.25 -12.25
CA ILE A 153 5.76 -5.71 -10.98
C ILE A 153 6.98 -5.43 -10.10
N SER A 154 7.40 -4.17 -10.03
CA SER A 154 8.45 -3.73 -9.10
C SER A 154 7.82 -3.45 -7.73
N LEU A 155 8.01 -4.36 -6.77
CA LEU A 155 7.75 -4.11 -5.36
C LEU A 155 9.03 -3.60 -4.69
N TYR A 156 9.06 -2.33 -4.29
CA TYR A 156 10.13 -1.78 -3.46
C TYR A 156 9.77 -1.96 -1.98
N LEU A 157 10.50 -2.82 -1.26
CA LEU A 157 10.47 -2.90 0.21
C LEU A 157 11.73 -2.23 0.76
N PHE A 158 11.55 -1.10 1.44
CA PHE A 158 12.59 -0.45 2.24
C PHE A 158 12.61 -1.10 3.62
N THR A 159 13.69 -1.80 3.96
CA THR A 159 14.00 -2.19 5.34
C THR A 159 14.83 -1.08 5.98
N GLY A 160 14.34 -0.53 7.10
CA GLY A 160 15.10 0.37 7.94
C GLY A 160 15.15 -0.19 9.37
N GLN A 161 16.31 -0.70 9.76
CA GLN A 161 16.78 -0.80 11.15
C GLN A 161 17.11 0.65 11.62
N LEU A 162 16.97 1.12 12.86
CA LEU A 162 17.05 0.56 14.21
C LEU A 162 15.98 1.21 15.12
#